data_AF-A0A6M4G0E5-F1
#
_entry.id   AF-A0A6M4G0E5-F1
#
_cell.length_a   1.000
_cell.length_b   1.000
_cell.length_c   1.000
_cell.angle_alpha   90.00
_cell.angle_beta   90.00
_cell.angle_gamma   90.00
#
_symmetry.space_group_name_H-M   'P 1'
#
loop_
_entity.id
_entity.type
_entity.pdbx_description
1 polymer ?
#
loop_
_entity_poly.entity_id
_entity_poly.type
_entity_poly.pdbx_seq_one_letter_code
_entity_poly.pdbx_strand_id
1 'polypeptide(L)'
;MEMWDQDFVDLIEPGYFQFDKDGLGFFMFGAVEGQIDYRVTDDGARVEFSWSGNDDGRENSGRGWFQFQSAGSAKGKIFIHCGDESAVNIEFQA
;
A
#
# COMPACT_ATOMS: atom_id res chain seq x y z
N MET A 1 7.20 4.03 -7.22
CA MET A 1 6.93 4.76 -5.94
C MET A 1 7.94 5.91 -5.83
N GLU A 2 7.95 6.75 -4.80
CA GLU A 2 8.96 7.83 -4.69
C GLU A 2 10.36 7.29 -4.35
N MET A 3 10.44 6.42 -3.33
CA MET A 3 11.72 5.89 -2.85
C MET A 3 12.33 4.80 -3.74
N TRP A 4 11.49 4.08 -4.48
CA TRP A 4 11.89 2.94 -5.30
C TRP A 4 11.41 3.12 -6.74
N ASP A 5 12.32 2.83 -7.68
CA ASP A 5 12.03 2.82 -9.11
C ASP A 5 11.09 1.67 -9.49
N GLN A 6 10.58 1.68 -10.72
CA GLN A 6 9.58 0.72 -11.14
C GLN A 6 10.14 -0.70 -11.24
N ASP A 7 11.41 -0.85 -11.63
CA ASP A 7 12.08 -2.15 -11.71
C ASP A 7 12.17 -2.81 -10.31
N PHE A 8 12.42 -2.02 -9.26
CA PHE A 8 12.35 -2.52 -7.88
C PHE A 8 10.91 -2.82 -7.44
N VAL A 9 9.95 -1.93 -7.74
CA VAL A 9 8.54 -2.12 -7.37
C VAL A 9 7.98 -3.41 -7.96
N ASP A 10 8.39 -3.75 -9.18
CA ASP A 10 7.91 -4.93 -9.92
C ASP A 10 8.84 -6.15 -9.82
N LEU A 11 9.77 -6.17 -8.84
CA LEU A 11 10.83 -7.17 -8.75
C LEU A 11 10.34 -8.63 -8.71
N ILE A 12 9.29 -8.92 -7.92
CA ILE A 12 8.70 -10.27 -7.81
C ILE A 12 7.51 -10.40 -8.75
N GLU A 13 6.57 -9.45 -8.67
CA GLU A 13 5.44 -9.30 -9.58
C GLU A 13 5.03 -7.81 -9.60
N PRO A 14 4.15 -7.37 -10.52
CA PRO A 14 3.72 -5.99 -10.59
C PRO A 14 3.19 -5.49 -9.24
N GLY A 15 3.71 -4.37 -8.75
CA GLY A 15 3.33 -3.86 -7.43
C GLY A 15 1.86 -3.45 -7.37
N TYR A 16 1.15 -3.85 -6.32
CA TYR A 16 -0.28 -3.55 -6.15
C TYR A 16 -0.69 -3.37 -4.69
N PHE A 17 -1.85 -2.72 -4.52
CA PHE A 17 -2.61 -2.68 -3.29
C PHE A 17 -4.04 -3.13 -3.58
N GLN A 18 -4.51 -4.14 -2.86
CA GLN A 18 -5.87 -4.65 -2.92
C GLN A 18 -6.58 -4.37 -1.60
N PHE A 19 -7.80 -3.83 -1.69
CA PHE A 19 -8.67 -3.56 -0.55
C PHE A 19 -9.96 -4.37 -0.70
N ASP A 20 -10.22 -5.25 0.26
CA ASP A 20 -11.38 -6.15 0.27
C ASP A 20 -12.54 -5.55 1.10
N LYS A 21 -13.76 -6.00 0.81
CA LYS A 21 -15.01 -5.42 1.36
C LYS A 21 -15.18 -5.54 2.89
N ASP A 22 -14.35 -6.31 3.57
CA ASP A 22 -14.42 -6.60 5.01
C ASP A 22 -13.46 -5.74 5.85
N GLY A 23 -12.86 -4.70 5.25
CA GLY A 23 -11.88 -3.86 5.94
C GLY A 23 -10.49 -4.47 5.97
N LEU A 24 -10.26 -5.51 5.17
CA LEU A 24 -8.97 -6.18 5.02
C LEU A 24 -8.40 -5.95 3.61
N GLY A 25 -7.20 -6.46 3.35
CA GLY A 25 -6.63 -6.43 2.02
C GLY A 25 -5.23 -7.01 2.01
N PHE A 26 -4.53 -6.78 0.90
CA PHE A 26 -3.16 -7.22 0.72
C PHE A 26 -2.41 -6.27 -0.20
N PHE A 27 -1.09 -6.21 -0.07
CA PHE A 27 -0.23 -5.53 -1.03
C PHE A 27 1.04 -6.33 -1.29
N MET A 28 1.65 -6.07 -2.45
CA MET A 28 3.02 -6.47 -2.75
C MET A 28 3.72 -5.35 -3.52
N PHE A 29 4.98 -5.10 -3.22
CA PHE A 29 5.93 -4.42 -4.08
C PHE A 29 7.35 -4.84 -3.72
N GLY A 30 8.23 -5.01 -4.71
CA GLY A 30 9.58 -5.50 -4.45
C GLY A 30 9.55 -6.86 -3.76
N ALA A 31 10.22 -6.96 -2.61
CA ALA A 31 10.18 -8.12 -1.71
C ALA A 31 9.35 -7.88 -0.43
N VAL A 32 8.53 -6.82 -0.44
CA VAL A 32 7.66 -6.45 0.67
C VAL A 32 6.22 -6.85 0.36
N GLU A 33 5.60 -7.58 1.26
CA GLU A 33 4.20 -7.96 1.17
C GLU A 33 3.52 -7.88 2.53
N GLY A 34 2.20 -7.70 2.55
CA GLY A 34 1.50 -7.68 3.83
C GLY A 34 -0.01 -7.66 3.74
N GLN A 35 -0.62 -8.28 4.74
CA GLN A 35 -2.04 -8.17 4.99
C GLN A 35 -2.35 -6.79 5.54
N ILE A 36 -3.43 -6.21 5.03
CA ILE A 36 -3.92 -4.88 5.36
C ILE A 36 -5.10 -5.01 6.31
N ASP A 37 -5.16 -4.15 7.33
CA ASP A 37 -6.38 -3.81 8.08
C ASP A 37 -6.62 -2.31 7.87
N TYR A 38 -7.75 -1.93 7.27
CA TYR A 38 -8.04 -0.56 6.84
C TYR A 38 -9.39 -0.03 7.29
N ARG A 39 -9.47 1.29 7.44
CA ARG A 39 -10.72 2.04 7.62
C ARG A 39 -10.81 3.14 6.57
N VAL A 40 -12.04 3.45 6.16
CA VAL A 40 -12.33 4.62 5.32
C VAL A 40 -12.75 5.76 6.23
N THR A 41 -12.32 6.98 5.93
CA THR A 41 -12.78 8.18 6.64
C THR A 41 -14.28 8.39 6.45
N ASP A 42 -14.93 9.09 7.38
CA ASP A 42 -16.39 9.32 7.37
C ASP A 42 -16.88 10.02 6.08
N ASP A 43 -16.03 10.85 5.47
CA ASP A 43 -16.31 11.54 4.21
C ASP A 43 -16.06 10.67 2.96
N GLY A 44 -15.59 9.44 3.15
CA GLY A 44 -15.28 8.51 2.06
C GLY A 44 -14.04 8.89 1.25
N ALA A 45 -13.31 9.94 1.63
CA ALA A 45 -12.28 10.53 0.77
C ALA A 45 -10.92 9.83 0.90
N ARG A 46 -10.69 9.10 2.00
CA ARG A 46 -9.40 8.50 2.31
C ARG A 46 -9.53 7.12 2.95
N VAL A 47 -8.60 6.24 2.60
CA VAL A 47 -8.33 4.99 3.30
C VAL A 47 -7.11 5.18 4.20
N GLU A 48 -7.21 4.74 5.45
CA GLU A 48 -6.09 4.63 6.38
C GLU A 48 -5.93 3.16 6.76
N PHE A 49 -4.69 2.67 6.81
CA PHE A 49 -4.45 1.26 7.07
C PHE A 49 -3.20 1.00 7.91
N SER A 50 -3.24 -0.13 8.61
CA SER A 50 -2.06 -0.81 9.15
C SER A 50 -1.80 -2.09 8.35
N TRP A 51 -0.59 -2.61 8.41
CA TRP A 51 -0.26 -3.87 7.76
C TRP A 51 0.75 -4.69 8.55
N SER A 52 0.71 -6.00 8.36
CA SER A 52 1.69 -6.96 8.86
C SER A 52 2.02 -7.98 7.79
N GLY A 53 3.29 -8.34 7.65
CA GLY A 53 3.72 -9.28 6.63
C GLY A 53 5.22 -9.49 6.61
N ASN A 54 5.79 -9.49 5.42
CA ASN A 54 7.17 -9.89 5.19
C ASN A 54 7.93 -8.86 4.36
N ASP A 55 9.21 -8.70 4.66
CA ASP A 55 10.17 -7.92 3.89
C ASP A 55 11.44 -8.75 3.75
N ASP A 56 11.67 -9.32 2.56
CA ASP A 56 12.83 -10.17 2.24
C ASP A 56 13.07 -11.31 3.26
N GLY A 57 12.02 -12.06 3.57
CA GLY A 57 12.07 -13.18 4.51
C GLY A 57 11.99 -12.78 5.99
N ARG A 58 11.80 -11.50 6.32
CA ARG A 58 11.70 -11.02 7.71
C ARG A 58 10.30 -10.51 8.03
N GLU A 59 9.79 -10.87 9.20
CA GLU A 59 8.55 -10.30 9.70
C GLU A 59 8.68 -8.77 9.82
N ASN A 60 7.72 -8.07 9.22
CA ASN A 60 7.68 -6.62 9.23
C ASN A 60 6.23 -6.13 9.33
N SER A 61 6.07 -4.85 9.63
CA SER A 61 4.77 -4.23 9.78
C SER A 61 4.84 -2.74 9.46
N GLY A 62 3.69 -2.10 9.39
CA GLY A 62 3.67 -0.67 9.18
C GLY A 62 2.28 -0.10 9.06
N ARG A 63 2.19 1.05 8.40
CA ARG A 63 0.93 1.76 8.16
C ARG A 63 0.97 2.51 6.85
N GLY A 64 -0.16 3.03 6.44
CA GLY A 64 -0.23 3.91 5.29
C GLY A 64 -1.61 4.53 5.14
N TRP A 65 -1.75 5.28 4.06
CA TRP A 65 -3.03 5.85 3.67
C TRP A 65 -3.06 6.17 2.19
N PHE A 66 -4.27 6.23 1.63
CA PHE A 66 -4.54 6.66 0.26
C PHE A 66 -5.70 7.64 0.23
N GLN A 67 -5.48 8.81 -0.36
CA GLN A 67 -6.49 9.82 -0.65
C GLN A 67 -7.00 9.61 -2.08
N PHE A 68 -8.30 9.33 -2.21
CA PHE A 68 -8.95 9.17 -3.50
C PHE A 68 -8.91 10.46 -4.30
N GLN A 69 -8.58 10.34 -5.58
CA GLN A 69 -8.66 11.43 -6.56
C GLN A 69 -9.92 11.24 -7.41
N SER A 70 -10.31 12.28 -8.16
CA SER A 70 -11.53 12.27 -8.98
C SER A 70 -11.48 11.35 -10.21
N ALA A 71 -10.35 10.71 -10.50
CA ALA A 71 -10.08 10.03 -11.77
C ALA A 71 -9.46 8.63 -11.59
N GLY A 72 -10.15 7.72 -10.89
CA GLY A 72 -9.77 6.31 -10.82
C GLY A 72 -8.35 6.07 -10.27
N SER A 73 -7.87 6.96 -9.41
CA SER A 73 -6.53 6.90 -8.84
C SER A 73 -6.56 7.39 -7.40
N ALA A 74 -5.52 7.03 -6.66
CA ALA A 74 -5.29 7.54 -5.32
C ALA A 74 -3.82 7.88 -5.12
N LYS A 75 -3.58 8.84 -4.23
CA LYS A 75 -2.22 9.21 -3.80
C LYS A 75 -2.10 8.99 -2.31
N GLY A 76 -0.94 8.57 -1.87
CA GLY A 76 -0.77 8.09 -0.52
C GLY A 76 0.67 8.04 -0.07
N LYS A 77 0.85 7.45 1.10
CA LYS A 77 2.16 7.11 1.65
C LYS A 77 2.07 5.77 2.36
N ILE A 78 3.10 4.96 2.18
CA ILE A 78 3.35 3.76 2.99
C ILE A 78 4.53 4.03 3.92
N PHE A 79 4.44 3.48 5.12
CA PHE A 79 5.47 3.51 6.16
C PHE A 79 5.78 2.09 6.58
N ILE A 80 7.06 1.75 6.62
CA ILE A 80 7.60 0.53 7.21
C ILE A 80 7.99 0.85 8.65
N HIS A 81 7.54 0.06 9.61
CA HIS A 81 7.82 0.30 11.02
C HIS A 81 9.33 0.25 11.30
N CYS A 82 9.87 1.32 11.88
CA CYS A 82 11.32 1.48 12.09
C CYS A 82 12.17 1.34 10.81
N GLY A 83 11.57 1.57 9.64
CA GLY A 83 12.24 1.53 8.36
C GLY A 83 11.88 2.75 7.52
N ASP A 84 11.77 2.50 6.22
CA ASP A 84 11.56 3.51 5.21
C ASP A 84 10.09 3.96 5.07
N GLU A 85 9.90 5.07 4.38
CA GLU A 85 8.59 5.56 3.95
C GLU A 85 8.67 6.04 2.49
N SER A 86 7.55 5.94 1.77
CA SER A 86 7.54 6.27 0.35
C SER A 86 6.18 6.82 -0.06
N ALA A 87 6.18 7.93 -0.80
CA ALA A 87 4.96 8.38 -1.47
C ALA A 87 4.56 7.37 -2.56
N VAL A 88 3.25 7.12 -2.66
CA VAL A 88 2.66 6.12 -3.56
C VAL A 88 1.58 6.78 -4.39
N ASN A 89 1.59 6.54 -5.69
CA ASN A 89 0.47 6.81 -6.57
C ASN A 89 -0.05 5.47 -7.09
N ILE A 90 -1.34 5.24 -6.99
CA ILE A 90 -2.00 4.03 -7.50
C ILE A 90 -3.08 4.41 -8.52
N GLU A 91 -3.21 3.60 -9.55
CA GLU A 91 -4.29 3.66 -10.52
C GLU A 91 -5.19 2.44 -10.31
N PHE A 92 -6.50 2.63 -10.38
CA PHE A 92 -7.46 1.54 -10.22
C PHE A 92 -7.50 0.73 -11.50
N GLN A 93 -7.44 -0.59 -11.34
CA GLN A 93 -7.72 -1.49 -12.45
C GLN A 93 -9.23 -1.52 -12.70
N ALA A 94 -9.61 -1.55 -13.99
CA ALA A 94 -11.00 -1.57 -14.45
C ALA A 94 -11.65 -2.95 -14.30
#